data_AF-A0A6J2WAX0-F1
#
_entry.id   AF-A0A6J2WAX0-F1
#
_cell.length_a   1.000
_cell.length_b   1.000
_cell.length_c   1.000
_cell.angle_alpha   90.00
_cell.angle_beta   90.00
_cell.angle_gamma   90.00
#
_symmetry.space_group_name_H-M   'P 1'
#
loop_
_entity.id
_entity.type
_entity.pdbx_description
1 polymer ?
#
loop_
_entity_poly.entity_id
_entity_poly.type
_entity_poly.pdbx_seq_one_letter_code
_entity_poly.pdbx_strand_id
1 'polypeptide(L)'
;MLLSHKDSREGGTSSTTYAVFNFINSIIGSGLIGLPYSLNQAGLPLGLLLLLVVAVITDYSIILLIKGGNLSGTHSYQALVHSTFGVVGYFIVTLLQFLYPFIAMISYNIITGDTLTKVFQRIPGVGPDHLLAERHFVILMSTILFTLPLSLYRDISKLGKVSLLSMLLTLAILITVIIRAATLGPQIPPTEDAWVFGQWNAIQAIGVMSFAFICHHNSFMIYGSLKDPSLSNWTRITHLSVGSAVLVSVLFAGAGYATFTGYTQGDIFENYCRNDNLATFGRFCYGVSIITTFPLECFVTREVVSNLFFGGMLSNVVHFIITLVIVSTATAISLSYDCLGIVLELNGVLSATPLIFIIPSACFLRLSTGRWLQGENLIPTLILIAGVFIMIIGLIMTALFPQDCSHGEEMFYCTTSNSSVLSPTPSSSFINLVNSTQNISLF
;
A
#
# COMPACT_ATOMS: atom_id res chain seq x y z
N MET A 1 34.21 10.82 -24.25
CA MET A 1 34.30 12.06 -23.46
C MET A 1 33.80 11.73 -22.06
N LEU A 2 34.71 11.32 -21.18
CA LEU A 2 34.42 10.89 -19.81
C LEU A 2 34.30 12.14 -18.93
N LEU A 3 33.08 12.52 -18.56
CA LEU A 3 32.86 13.50 -17.51
C LEU A 3 32.94 12.79 -16.17
N SER A 4 34.07 13.01 -15.49
CA SER A 4 34.27 12.72 -14.08
C SER A 4 33.32 13.60 -13.26
N HIS A 5 32.21 13.02 -12.80
CA HIS A 5 31.35 13.66 -11.81
C HIS A 5 32.05 13.57 -10.44
N LYS A 6 32.74 14.65 -10.07
CA LYS A 6 33.28 14.82 -8.74
C LYS A 6 32.13 15.24 -7.82
N ASP A 7 31.36 14.29 -7.31
CA ASP A 7 30.34 14.56 -6.30
C ASP A 7 31.02 14.99 -4.99
N SER A 8 30.91 16.27 -4.71
CA SER A 8 31.14 16.87 -3.40
C SER A 8 30.17 16.26 -2.39
N ARG A 9 30.70 15.36 -1.55
CA ARG A 9 30.00 14.71 -0.44
C ARG A 9 29.54 15.74 0.59
N GLU A 10 28.27 16.14 0.54
CA GLU A 10 27.55 16.44 1.77
C GLU A 10 27.20 15.11 2.42
N GLY A 11 27.82 14.80 3.56
CA GLY A 11 27.52 13.56 4.30
C GLY A 11 26.07 13.58 4.80
N GLY A 12 25.41 12.41 4.73
CA GLY A 12 24.05 12.25 5.25
C GLY A 12 23.92 12.69 6.71
N THR A 13 22.82 13.35 7.05
CA THR A 13 22.57 13.89 8.40
C THR A 13 21.58 13.06 9.22
N SER A 14 20.93 12.07 8.60
CA SER A 14 19.87 11.27 9.23
C SER A 14 20.44 10.30 10.25
N SER A 15 19.85 10.27 11.44
CA SER A 15 20.18 9.28 12.48
C SER A 15 19.52 7.93 12.19
N THR A 16 20.09 6.84 12.71
CA THR A 16 19.52 5.49 12.59
C THR A 16 18.06 5.44 13.05
N THR A 17 17.70 6.15 14.13
CA THR A 17 16.32 6.18 14.64
C THR A 17 15.36 6.88 13.68
N TYR A 18 15.75 8.03 13.11
CA TYR A 18 14.92 8.71 12.12
C TYR A 18 14.78 7.89 10.83
N ALA A 19 15.84 7.21 10.41
CA ALA A 19 15.78 6.30 9.28
C ALA A 19 14.81 5.14 9.52
N VAL A 20 14.84 4.51 10.69
CA VAL A 20 13.88 3.45 11.08
C VAL A 20 12.45 3.98 11.01
N PHE A 21 12.16 5.17 11.57
CA PHE A 21 10.81 5.72 11.53
C PHE A 21 10.33 6.04 10.10
N ASN A 22 11.18 6.65 9.28
CA ASN A 22 10.83 6.92 7.88
C ASN A 22 10.61 5.62 7.10
N PHE A 23 11.40 4.60 7.37
CA PHE A 23 11.28 3.32 6.68
C PHE A 23 10.04 2.53 7.12
N ILE A 24 9.71 2.54 8.42
CA ILE A 24 8.43 2.01 8.93
C ILE A 24 7.25 2.75 8.28
N ASN A 25 7.28 4.08 8.23
CA ASN A 25 6.18 4.85 7.64
C ASN A 25 6.03 4.56 6.14
N SER A 26 7.14 4.32 5.44
CA SER A 26 7.10 3.89 4.03
C SER A 26 6.47 2.51 3.83
N ILE A 27 6.65 1.58 4.76
CA ILE A 27 6.05 0.24 4.67
C ILE A 27 4.57 0.32 5.05
N ILE A 28 4.27 0.90 6.21
CA ILE A 28 2.91 0.85 6.77
C ILE A 28 1.91 1.59 5.87
N GLY A 29 2.25 2.80 5.38
CA GLY A 29 1.56 3.53 4.30
C GLY A 29 0.03 3.38 4.20
N SER A 30 -0.51 3.39 2.98
CA SER A 30 -1.91 2.95 2.75
C SER A 30 -2.06 1.44 2.68
N GLY A 31 -0.99 0.71 2.35
CA GLY A 31 -1.05 -0.71 2.10
C GLY A 31 -1.56 -1.54 3.28
N LEU A 32 -1.40 -1.03 4.51
CA LEU A 32 -2.00 -1.60 5.72
C LEU A 32 -3.50 -1.85 5.59
N ILE A 33 -4.25 -0.95 4.94
CA ILE A 33 -5.73 -1.02 4.88
C ILE A 33 -6.24 -2.21 4.07
N GLY A 34 -5.47 -2.63 3.06
CA GLY A 34 -5.81 -3.75 2.19
C GLY A 34 -5.40 -5.11 2.76
N LEU A 35 -4.67 -5.16 3.89
CA LEU A 35 -4.22 -6.43 4.46
C LEU A 35 -5.34 -7.31 5.04
N PRO A 36 -6.37 -6.78 5.74
CA PRO A 36 -7.54 -7.59 6.10
C PRO A 36 -8.18 -8.23 4.86
N TYR A 37 -8.31 -7.48 3.77
CA TYR A 37 -8.84 -7.96 2.50
C TYR A 37 -7.96 -9.05 1.87
N SER A 38 -6.63 -8.92 1.96
CA SER A 38 -5.73 -9.98 1.46
C SER A 38 -5.85 -11.28 2.27
N LEU A 39 -6.16 -11.21 3.57
CA LEU A 39 -6.49 -12.41 4.36
C LEU A 39 -7.80 -13.06 3.91
N ASN A 40 -8.80 -12.25 3.53
CA ASN A 40 -10.03 -12.77 2.92
C ASN A 40 -9.73 -13.54 1.63
N GLN A 41 -8.99 -12.93 0.72
CA GLN A 41 -8.63 -13.54 -0.56
C GLN A 41 -7.74 -14.79 -0.44
N ALA A 42 -6.93 -14.88 0.61
CA ALA A 42 -6.04 -16.02 0.82
C ALA A 42 -6.62 -17.11 1.72
N GLY A 43 -7.63 -16.82 2.55
CA GLY A 43 -7.96 -17.60 3.75
C GLY A 43 -7.03 -17.24 4.93
N LEU A 44 -7.54 -17.29 6.16
CA LEU A 44 -6.84 -16.70 7.31
C LEU A 44 -5.46 -17.34 7.61
N PRO A 45 -5.33 -18.67 7.82
CA PRO A 45 -4.04 -19.26 8.16
C PRO A 45 -3.01 -19.10 7.03
N LEU A 46 -3.39 -19.38 5.78
CA LEU A 46 -2.50 -19.21 4.63
C LEU A 46 -2.17 -17.74 4.40
N GLY A 47 -3.13 -16.83 4.54
CA GLY A 47 -2.92 -15.39 4.39
C GLY A 47 -1.92 -14.83 5.41
N LEU A 48 -2.01 -15.24 6.68
CA LEU A 48 -1.03 -14.85 7.70
C LEU A 48 0.36 -15.42 7.40
N LEU A 49 0.43 -16.68 6.96
CA LEU A 49 1.69 -17.29 6.53
C LEU A 49 2.30 -16.54 5.35
N LEU A 50 1.50 -16.23 4.33
CA LEU A 50 1.94 -15.50 3.13
C LEU A 50 2.40 -14.08 3.49
N LEU A 51 1.70 -13.38 4.39
CA LEU A 51 2.10 -12.08 4.88
C LEU A 51 3.50 -12.12 5.51
N LEU A 52 3.77 -13.12 6.36
CA LEU A 52 5.10 -13.33 6.95
C LEU A 52 6.15 -13.66 5.88
N VAL A 53 5.82 -14.51 4.91
CA VAL A 53 6.73 -14.86 3.79
C VAL A 53 7.08 -13.62 2.96
N VAL A 54 6.09 -12.81 2.57
CA VAL A 54 6.31 -11.57 1.81
C VAL A 54 7.19 -10.60 2.61
N ALA A 55 6.97 -10.49 3.92
CA ALA A 55 7.80 -9.63 4.77
C ALA A 55 9.25 -10.11 4.89
N VAL A 56 9.48 -11.42 5.05
CA VAL A 56 10.84 -12.00 5.05
C VAL A 56 11.54 -11.78 3.71
N ILE A 57 10.82 -11.96 2.61
CA ILE A 57 11.37 -11.69 1.26
C ILE A 57 11.69 -10.21 1.09
N THR A 58 10.82 -9.33 1.59
CA THR A 58 11.02 -7.87 1.55
C THR A 58 12.28 -7.48 2.31
N ASP A 59 12.42 -7.92 3.56
CA ASP A 59 13.60 -7.68 4.40
C ASP A 59 14.90 -8.12 3.70
N TYR A 60 14.90 -9.36 3.18
CA TYR A 60 16.05 -9.93 2.49
C TYR A 60 16.39 -9.18 1.19
N SER A 61 15.39 -8.91 0.35
CA SER A 61 15.59 -8.30 -0.97
C SER A 61 16.03 -6.83 -0.90
N ILE A 62 15.63 -6.09 0.12
CA ILE A 62 16.12 -4.72 0.39
C ILE A 62 17.61 -4.73 0.73
N ILE A 63 18.05 -5.69 1.55
CA ILE A 63 19.46 -5.85 1.89
C ILE A 63 20.26 -6.24 0.65
N LEU A 64 19.74 -7.16 -0.17
CA LEU A 64 20.35 -7.50 -1.46
C LEU A 64 20.46 -6.30 -2.39
N LEU A 65 19.45 -5.44 -2.43
CA LEU A 65 19.42 -4.26 -3.29
C LEU A 65 20.59 -3.32 -2.96
N ILE A 66 20.77 -2.96 -1.68
CA ILE A 66 21.88 -2.11 -1.24
C ILE A 66 23.24 -2.83 -1.36
N LYS A 67 23.30 -4.13 -1.06
CA LYS A 67 24.51 -4.95 -1.29
C LYS A 67 24.91 -4.93 -2.77
N GLY A 68 23.95 -5.06 -3.69
CA GLY A 68 24.18 -4.95 -5.14
C GLY A 68 24.67 -3.56 -5.56
N GLY A 69 24.10 -2.50 -4.99
CA GLY A 69 24.59 -1.12 -5.16
C GLY A 69 26.06 -0.98 -4.77
N ASN A 70 26.42 -1.48 -3.58
CA ASN A 70 27.80 -1.45 -3.09
C ASN A 70 28.77 -2.30 -3.95
N LEU A 71 28.34 -3.47 -4.43
CA LEU A 71 29.16 -4.33 -5.30
C LEU A 71 29.40 -3.72 -6.69
N SER A 72 28.43 -2.97 -7.22
CA SER A 72 28.50 -2.30 -8.52
C SER A 72 29.06 -0.88 -8.46
N GLY A 73 29.27 -0.33 -7.25
CA GLY A 73 29.66 1.06 -7.06
C GLY A 73 28.59 2.06 -7.48
N THR A 74 27.31 1.68 -7.40
CA THR A 74 26.16 2.51 -7.78
C THR A 74 25.37 2.97 -6.56
N HIS A 75 24.71 4.13 -6.68
CA HIS A 75 24.02 4.81 -5.56
C HIS A 75 22.53 5.06 -5.81
N SER A 76 21.98 4.52 -6.90
CA SER A 76 20.55 4.57 -7.18
C SER A 76 20.10 3.23 -7.75
N TYR A 77 18.80 2.97 -7.62
CA TYR A 77 18.21 1.74 -8.13
C TYR A 77 18.34 1.67 -9.66
N GLN A 78 18.02 2.76 -10.36
CA GLN A 78 18.15 2.80 -11.81
C GLN A 78 19.61 2.57 -12.27
N ALA A 79 20.59 3.13 -11.56
CA ALA A 79 22.00 2.94 -11.89
C ALA A 79 22.45 1.49 -11.67
N LEU A 80 22.01 0.84 -10.58
CA LEU A 80 22.29 -0.57 -10.33
C LEU A 80 21.76 -1.47 -11.45
N VAL A 81 20.51 -1.27 -11.86
CA VAL A 81 19.90 -2.07 -12.92
C VAL A 81 20.57 -1.77 -14.27
N HIS A 82 20.91 -0.51 -14.55
CA HIS A 82 21.67 -0.16 -15.75
C HIS A 82 23.04 -0.85 -15.79
N SER A 83 23.74 -0.91 -14.66
CA SER A 83 25.05 -1.58 -14.57
C SER A 83 24.97 -3.09 -14.76
N THR A 84 23.82 -3.73 -14.52
CA THR A 84 23.66 -5.19 -14.55
C THR A 84 22.96 -5.69 -15.81
N PHE A 85 21.96 -4.95 -16.29
CA PHE A 85 21.09 -5.32 -17.43
C PHE A 85 21.10 -4.28 -18.57
N GLY A 86 21.92 -3.25 -18.47
CA GLY A 86 22.05 -2.21 -19.50
C GLY A 86 20.81 -1.33 -19.63
N VAL A 87 20.67 -0.71 -20.80
CA VAL A 87 19.65 0.31 -21.09
C VAL A 87 18.22 -0.24 -21.02
N VAL A 88 18.00 -1.49 -21.45
CA VAL A 88 16.67 -2.12 -21.41
C VAL A 88 16.21 -2.29 -19.95
N GLY A 89 17.08 -2.82 -19.09
CA GLY A 89 16.79 -2.94 -17.66
C GLY A 89 16.53 -1.59 -17.00
N TYR A 90 17.32 -0.57 -17.36
CA TYR A 90 17.13 0.79 -16.88
C TYR A 90 15.73 1.33 -17.18
N PHE A 91 15.22 1.17 -18.41
CA PHE A 91 13.87 1.63 -18.74
C PHE A 91 12.78 0.83 -18.01
N ILE A 92 12.94 -0.49 -17.87
CA ILE A 92 11.99 -1.34 -17.13
C ILE A 92 11.90 -0.90 -15.67
N VAL A 93 13.03 -0.77 -14.96
CA VAL A 93 13.00 -0.35 -13.54
C VAL A 93 12.49 1.08 -13.38
N THR A 94 12.84 1.98 -14.30
CA THR A 94 12.36 3.37 -14.29
C THR A 94 10.85 3.42 -14.44
N LEU A 95 10.28 2.62 -15.35
CA LEU A 95 8.84 2.52 -15.53
C LEU A 95 8.16 1.96 -14.27
N LEU A 96 8.68 0.89 -13.67
CA LEU A 96 8.11 0.29 -12.46
C LEU A 96 8.19 1.24 -11.25
N GLN A 97 9.30 1.96 -11.10
CA GLN A 97 9.48 2.99 -10.07
C GLN A 97 8.63 4.23 -10.30
N PHE A 98 8.14 4.46 -11.52
CA PHE A 98 7.12 5.47 -11.80
C PHE A 98 5.71 4.93 -11.51
N LEU A 99 5.37 3.75 -12.02
CA LEU A 99 4.04 3.16 -11.92
C LEU A 99 3.65 2.88 -10.47
N TYR A 100 4.54 2.31 -9.66
CA TYR A 100 4.25 1.99 -8.26
C TYR A 100 3.73 3.19 -7.45
N PRO A 101 4.50 4.28 -7.27
CA PRO A 101 4.07 5.42 -6.48
C PRO A 101 2.92 6.19 -7.15
N PHE A 102 2.87 6.20 -8.48
CA PHE A 102 1.78 6.83 -9.23
C PHE A 102 0.43 6.15 -8.97
N ILE A 103 0.39 4.82 -9.02
CA ILE A 103 -0.83 4.06 -8.71
C ILE A 103 -1.16 4.13 -7.21
N ALA A 104 -0.16 4.18 -6.32
CA ALA A 104 -0.40 4.42 -4.89
C ALA A 104 -1.12 5.76 -4.64
N MET A 105 -0.75 6.84 -5.36
CA MET A 105 -1.45 8.13 -5.28
C MET A 105 -2.91 8.06 -5.75
N ILE A 106 -3.22 7.23 -6.76
CA ILE A 106 -4.59 6.97 -7.19
C ILE A 106 -5.38 6.34 -6.04
N SER A 107 -4.84 5.30 -5.41
CA SER A 107 -5.43 4.65 -4.23
C SER A 107 -5.65 5.63 -3.08
N TYR A 108 -4.69 6.51 -2.81
CA TYR A 108 -4.79 7.52 -1.75
C TYR A 108 -5.97 8.48 -1.96
N ASN A 109 -6.20 8.91 -3.20
CA ASN A 109 -7.36 9.75 -3.52
C ASN A 109 -8.68 9.00 -3.33
N ILE A 110 -8.76 7.74 -3.79
CA ILE A 110 -9.93 6.86 -3.59
C ILE A 110 -10.27 6.76 -2.09
N ILE A 111 -9.27 6.38 -1.29
CA ILE A 111 -9.37 6.29 0.17
C ILE A 111 -9.84 7.61 0.79
N THR A 112 -9.28 8.74 0.35
CA THR A 112 -9.63 10.06 0.88
C THR A 112 -11.10 10.37 0.62
N GLY A 113 -11.61 10.03 -0.56
CA GLY A 113 -13.03 10.15 -0.90
C GLY A 113 -13.92 9.24 -0.04
N ASP A 114 -13.56 7.96 0.09
CA ASP A 114 -14.38 6.96 0.79
C ASP A 114 -14.47 7.23 2.30
N THR A 115 -13.37 7.74 2.88
CA THR A 115 -13.25 8.00 4.32
C THR A 115 -13.79 9.37 4.72
N LEU A 116 -13.35 10.44 4.06
CA LEU A 116 -13.66 11.81 4.50
C LEU A 116 -15.12 12.20 4.22
N THR A 117 -15.75 11.66 3.18
CA THR A 117 -17.21 11.86 2.96
C THR A 117 -18.02 11.40 4.17
N LYS A 118 -17.72 10.21 4.72
CA LYS A 118 -18.37 9.67 5.91
C LYS A 118 -18.05 10.47 7.18
N VAL A 119 -16.85 11.07 7.26
CA VAL A 119 -16.49 11.99 8.35
C VAL A 119 -17.31 13.28 8.25
N PHE A 120 -17.42 13.87 7.06
CA PHE A 120 -18.18 15.12 6.86
C PHE A 120 -19.68 14.94 7.07
N GLN A 121 -20.24 13.76 6.75
CA GLN A 121 -21.63 13.41 7.05
C GLN A 121 -21.96 13.41 8.55
N ARG A 122 -20.96 13.44 9.44
CA ARG A 122 -21.19 13.63 10.89
C ARG A 122 -21.33 15.08 11.33
N ILE A 123 -21.02 16.03 10.46
CA ILE A 123 -21.19 17.45 10.74
C ILE A 123 -22.70 17.76 10.69
N PRO A 124 -23.28 18.38 11.74
CA PRO A 124 -24.69 18.77 11.72
C PRO A 124 -25.02 19.62 10.49
N GLY A 125 -26.03 19.20 9.72
CA GLY A 125 -26.46 19.87 8.49
C GLY A 125 -25.89 19.30 7.18
N VAL A 126 -24.96 18.35 7.23
CA VAL A 126 -24.44 17.66 6.04
C VAL A 126 -25.26 16.39 5.79
N GLY A 127 -26.28 16.50 4.93
CA GLY A 127 -27.08 15.36 4.46
C GLY A 127 -26.43 14.59 3.30
N PRO A 128 -27.05 13.49 2.84
CA PRO A 128 -26.56 12.70 1.70
C PRO A 128 -26.43 13.50 0.40
N ASP A 129 -27.30 14.50 0.18
CA ASP A 129 -27.31 15.33 -1.03
C ASP A 129 -26.33 16.53 -0.95
N HIS A 130 -25.61 16.68 0.17
CA HIS A 130 -24.70 17.80 0.37
C HIS A 130 -23.39 17.59 -0.40
N LEU A 131 -22.77 18.66 -0.91
CA LEU A 131 -21.51 18.57 -1.67
C LEU A 131 -20.37 17.87 -0.89
N LEU A 132 -20.33 18.05 0.42
CA LEU A 132 -19.35 17.37 1.30
C LEU A 132 -19.61 15.87 1.52
N ALA A 133 -20.79 15.37 1.14
CA ALA A 133 -21.10 13.94 1.09
C ALA A 133 -20.75 13.33 -0.27
N GLU A 134 -20.48 14.16 -1.28
CA GLU A 134 -20.15 13.73 -2.64
C GLU A 134 -18.64 13.43 -2.73
N ARG A 135 -18.33 12.21 -3.19
CA ARG A 135 -16.98 11.65 -3.20
C ARG A 135 -16.01 12.41 -4.11
N HIS A 136 -16.41 12.68 -5.35
CA HIS A 136 -15.58 13.37 -6.33
C HIS A 136 -15.21 14.78 -5.86
N PHE A 137 -16.15 15.49 -5.25
CA PHE A 137 -15.96 16.81 -4.67
C PHE A 137 -14.97 16.76 -3.51
N VAL A 138 -15.10 15.80 -2.60
CA VAL A 138 -14.19 15.64 -1.45
C VAL A 138 -12.77 15.32 -1.92
N ILE A 139 -12.62 14.45 -2.93
CA ILE A 139 -11.32 14.16 -3.55
C ILE A 139 -10.73 15.47 -4.10
N LEU A 140 -11.43 16.17 -5.00
CA LEU A 140 -10.93 17.42 -5.60
C LEU A 140 -10.59 18.50 -4.57
N MET A 141 -11.46 18.68 -3.58
CA MET A 141 -11.26 19.64 -2.49
C MET A 141 -10.01 19.29 -1.68
N SER A 142 -9.88 18.03 -1.25
CA SER A 142 -8.72 17.58 -0.48
C SER A 142 -7.41 17.69 -1.27
N THR A 143 -7.46 17.40 -2.58
CA THR A 143 -6.32 17.52 -3.47
C THR A 143 -5.86 18.97 -3.59
N ILE A 144 -6.77 19.89 -3.88
CA ILE A 144 -6.44 21.31 -4.10
C ILE A 144 -5.98 21.98 -2.81
N LEU A 145 -6.66 21.71 -1.69
CA LEU A 145 -6.41 22.39 -0.42
C LEU A 145 -5.20 21.82 0.34
N PHE A 146 -4.94 20.51 0.23
CA PHE A 146 -3.94 19.85 1.07
C PHE A 146 -2.88 19.10 0.24
N THR A 147 -3.25 18.12 -0.59
CA THR A 147 -2.25 17.23 -1.18
C THR A 147 -1.34 17.94 -2.20
N LEU A 148 -1.90 18.82 -3.04
CA LEU A 148 -1.12 19.59 -4.03
C LEU A 148 -0.15 20.58 -3.36
N PRO A 149 -0.57 21.45 -2.42
CA PRO A 149 0.35 22.33 -1.70
C PRO A 149 1.48 21.57 -1.00
N LEU A 150 1.17 20.44 -0.37
CA LEU A 150 2.16 19.61 0.30
C LEU A 150 3.13 18.93 -0.71
N SER A 151 2.63 18.51 -1.87
CA SER A 151 3.45 17.87 -2.92
C SER A 151 4.44 18.83 -3.59
N LEU A 152 4.21 20.15 -3.48
CA LEU A 152 5.12 21.17 -4.00
C LEU A 152 6.40 21.34 -3.16
N TYR A 153 6.45 20.83 -1.93
CA TYR A 153 7.68 20.85 -1.15
C TYR A 153 8.81 20.10 -1.86
N ARG A 154 9.99 20.73 -1.85
CA ARG A 154 11.22 20.22 -2.47
C ARG A 154 12.10 19.41 -1.52
N ASP A 155 11.94 19.63 -0.23
CA ASP A 155 12.84 19.12 0.78
C ASP A 155 12.15 18.02 1.58
N ILE A 156 12.58 16.78 1.37
CA ILE A 156 12.11 15.59 2.09
C ILE A 156 12.28 15.75 3.61
N SER A 157 13.29 16.49 4.08
CA SER A 157 13.54 16.65 5.51
C SER A 157 12.40 17.38 6.22
N LYS A 158 11.68 18.26 5.51
CA LYS A 158 10.48 18.92 6.03
C LYS A 158 9.29 17.96 6.15
N LEU A 159 9.23 16.94 5.29
CA LEU A 159 8.25 15.86 5.37
C LEU A 159 8.57 14.85 6.49
N GLY A 160 9.82 14.76 6.95
CA GLY A 160 10.20 13.88 8.07
C GLY A 160 9.44 14.15 9.38
N LYS A 161 9.10 15.42 9.67
CA LYS A 161 8.24 15.77 10.82
C LYS A 161 6.79 15.32 10.63
N VAL A 162 6.33 15.34 9.40
CA VAL A 162 4.99 14.91 9.00
C VAL A 162 4.86 13.38 9.05
N SER A 163 5.94 12.65 8.75
CA SER A 163 6.06 11.18 8.89
C SER A 163 5.80 10.68 10.32
N LEU A 164 6.28 11.41 11.33
CA LEU A 164 6.00 11.07 12.74
C LEU A 164 4.51 11.19 13.08
N LEU A 165 3.83 12.21 12.55
CA LEU A 165 2.39 12.36 12.72
C LEU A 165 1.62 11.20 12.07
N SER A 166 1.98 10.84 10.84
CA SER A 166 1.41 9.69 10.12
C SER A 166 1.51 8.39 10.95
N MET A 167 2.67 8.10 11.54
CA MET A 167 2.87 6.93 12.39
C MET A 167 1.95 6.92 13.62
N LEU A 168 1.79 8.06 14.30
CA LEU A 168 0.89 8.17 15.46
C LEU A 168 -0.57 7.95 15.05
N LEU A 169 -0.99 8.48 13.91
CA LEU A 169 -2.32 8.26 13.35
C LEU A 169 -2.53 6.78 13.00
N THR A 170 -1.54 6.11 12.42
CA THR A 170 -1.63 4.67 12.13
C THR A 170 -1.76 3.83 13.40
N LEU A 171 -1.07 4.20 14.48
CA LEU A 171 -1.27 3.53 15.77
C LEU A 171 -2.70 3.75 16.30
N ALA A 172 -3.27 4.96 16.16
CA ALA A 172 -4.66 5.23 16.54
C ALA A 172 -5.67 4.42 15.70
N ILE A 173 -5.39 4.25 14.40
CA ILE A 173 -6.20 3.41 13.50
C ILE A 173 -6.12 1.93 13.93
N LEU A 174 -4.92 1.43 14.23
CA LEU A 174 -4.75 0.06 14.76
C LEU A 174 -5.54 -0.16 16.05
N ILE A 175 -5.44 0.76 17.01
CA ILE A 175 -6.18 0.68 18.28
C ILE A 175 -7.69 0.67 18.01
N THR A 176 -8.16 1.53 17.10
CA THR A 176 -9.57 1.59 16.68
C THR A 176 -10.05 0.24 16.15
N VAL A 177 -9.31 -0.37 15.23
CA VAL A 177 -9.66 -1.68 14.64
C VAL A 177 -9.64 -2.80 15.69
N ILE A 178 -8.67 -2.81 16.61
CA ILE A 178 -8.62 -3.80 17.70
C ILE A 178 -9.84 -3.67 18.64
N ILE A 179 -10.20 -2.45 19.03
CA ILE A 179 -11.37 -2.20 19.89
C ILE A 179 -12.66 -2.62 19.15
N ARG A 180 -12.79 -2.33 17.86
CA ARG A 180 -13.96 -2.74 17.08
C ARG A 180 -13.99 -4.25 16.84
N ALA A 181 -12.85 -4.92 16.71
CA ALA A 181 -12.82 -6.38 16.67
C ALA A 181 -13.41 -7.01 17.94
N ALA A 182 -13.13 -6.43 19.11
CA ALA A 182 -13.69 -6.92 20.38
C ALA A 182 -15.17 -6.51 20.60
N THR A 183 -15.60 -5.34 20.11
CA THR A 183 -16.93 -4.78 20.42
C THR A 183 -17.98 -5.02 19.34
N LEU A 184 -17.59 -4.96 18.06
CA LEU A 184 -18.44 -5.18 16.90
C LEU A 184 -18.34 -6.61 16.37
N GLY A 185 -17.14 -7.20 16.38
CA GLY A 185 -16.91 -8.56 15.85
C GLY A 185 -17.91 -9.61 16.34
N PRO A 186 -18.21 -9.71 17.66
CA PRO A 186 -19.19 -10.68 18.16
C PRO A 186 -20.63 -10.49 17.66
N GLN A 187 -20.95 -9.33 17.09
CA GLN A 187 -22.30 -9.00 16.59
C GLN A 187 -22.46 -9.36 15.10
N ILE A 188 -21.35 -9.56 14.38
CA ILE A 188 -21.37 -9.87 12.96
C ILE A 188 -21.27 -11.40 12.81
N PRO A 189 -22.25 -12.05 12.15
CA PRO A 189 -22.18 -13.48 11.93
C PRO A 189 -20.98 -13.81 11.02
N PRO A 190 -20.12 -14.77 11.39
CA PRO A 190 -19.01 -15.17 10.54
C PRO A 190 -19.53 -15.82 9.25
N THR A 191 -18.84 -15.61 8.13
CA THR A 191 -19.11 -16.34 6.88
C THR A 191 -18.74 -17.82 7.02
N GLU A 192 -19.33 -18.68 6.18
CA GLU A 192 -19.05 -20.13 6.21
C GLU A 192 -17.57 -20.45 5.94
N ASP A 193 -16.91 -19.61 5.14
CA ASP A 193 -15.51 -19.72 4.75
C ASP A 193 -14.53 -18.94 5.66
N ALA A 194 -15.02 -18.37 6.78
CA ALA A 194 -14.27 -17.45 7.64
C ALA A 194 -12.92 -17.99 8.13
N TRP A 195 -12.80 -19.29 8.38
CA TRP A 195 -11.61 -19.91 9.00
C TRP A 195 -10.95 -20.98 8.12
N VAL A 196 -11.23 -20.96 6.82
CA VAL A 196 -10.66 -21.92 5.86
C VAL A 196 -9.15 -21.68 5.74
N PHE A 197 -8.39 -22.77 5.62
CA PHE A 197 -6.93 -22.70 5.53
C PHE A 197 -6.46 -21.83 4.38
N GLY A 198 -7.00 -22.05 3.18
CA GLY A 198 -6.59 -21.37 1.96
C GLY A 198 -7.73 -21.23 0.96
N GLN A 199 -7.72 -20.14 0.20
CA GLN A 199 -8.63 -19.89 -0.93
C GLN A 199 -7.87 -19.79 -2.25
N TRP A 200 -8.59 -19.92 -3.37
CA TRP A 200 -8.01 -19.91 -4.73
C TRP A 200 -7.37 -18.57 -5.11
N ASN A 201 -7.82 -17.47 -4.50
CA ASN A 201 -7.34 -16.11 -4.76
C ASN A 201 -6.06 -15.76 -3.96
N ALA A 202 -5.42 -16.73 -3.31
CA ALA A 202 -4.22 -16.52 -2.52
C ALA A 202 -3.06 -15.84 -3.30
N ILE A 203 -2.97 -16.03 -4.62
CA ILE A 203 -1.94 -15.36 -5.44
C ILE A 203 -2.22 -13.86 -5.57
N GLN A 204 -3.50 -13.48 -5.73
CA GLN A 204 -3.92 -12.07 -5.76
C GLN A 204 -3.65 -11.40 -4.41
N ALA A 205 -3.86 -12.13 -3.31
CA ALA A 205 -3.53 -11.67 -1.97
C ALA A 205 -2.03 -11.34 -1.80
N ILE A 206 -1.13 -12.14 -2.39
CA ILE A 206 0.31 -11.83 -2.40
C ILE A 206 0.59 -10.51 -3.12
N GLY A 207 -0.16 -10.17 -4.16
CA GLY A 207 -0.10 -8.86 -4.81
C GLY A 207 -0.40 -7.73 -3.83
N VAL A 208 -1.53 -7.78 -3.13
CA VAL A 208 -1.91 -6.78 -2.12
C VAL A 208 -0.90 -6.70 -0.97
N MET A 209 -0.38 -7.84 -0.51
CA MET A 209 0.69 -7.88 0.50
C MET A 209 2.00 -7.27 -0.03
N SER A 210 2.34 -7.51 -1.31
CA SER A 210 3.51 -6.92 -1.96
C SER A 210 3.36 -5.40 -2.06
N PHE A 211 2.17 -4.90 -2.40
CA PHE A 211 1.84 -3.48 -2.36
C PHE A 211 1.98 -2.90 -0.94
N ALA A 212 1.65 -3.67 0.10
CA ALA A 212 1.79 -3.22 1.47
C ALA A 212 3.24 -3.22 1.99
N PHE A 213 4.11 -4.08 1.48
CA PHE A 213 5.48 -4.22 2.01
C PHE A 213 6.57 -3.56 1.17
N ILE A 214 6.25 -3.06 -0.02
CA ILE A 214 7.21 -2.42 -0.92
C ILE A 214 7.74 -1.10 -0.35
N CYS A 215 9.07 -1.04 -0.18
CA CYS A 215 9.81 0.19 0.09
C CYS A 215 11.14 0.26 -0.70
N HIS A 216 11.35 -0.64 -1.67
CA HIS A 216 12.58 -0.72 -2.45
C HIS A 216 12.86 0.55 -3.27
N HIS A 217 11.80 1.22 -3.75
CA HIS A 217 11.92 2.41 -4.58
C HIS A 217 12.56 3.60 -3.85
N ASN A 218 12.45 3.67 -2.52
CA ASN A 218 13.05 4.74 -1.71
C ASN A 218 14.27 4.31 -0.88
N SER A 219 14.62 3.02 -0.92
CA SER A 219 15.69 2.45 -0.09
C SER A 219 17.05 3.12 -0.31
N PHE A 220 17.43 3.40 -1.56
CA PHE A 220 18.69 4.10 -1.87
C PHE A 220 18.72 5.54 -1.33
N MET A 221 17.60 6.25 -1.38
CA MET A 221 17.50 7.61 -0.84
C MET A 221 17.68 7.61 0.68
N ILE A 222 17.00 6.70 1.38
CA ILE A 222 17.10 6.60 2.84
C ILE A 222 18.52 6.18 3.23
N TYR A 223 19.09 5.18 2.56
CA TYR A 223 20.46 4.72 2.79
C TYR A 223 21.50 5.84 2.57
N GLY A 224 21.38 6.59 1.47
CA GLY A 224 22.27 7.73 1.18
C GLY A 224 22.14 8.89 2.17
N SER A 225 20.99 9.04 2.82
CA SER A 225 20.76 10.09 3.84
C SER A 225 21.37 9.77 5.21
N LEU A 226 21.85 8.54 5.44
CA LEU A 226 22.39 8.10 6.72
C LEU A 226 23.72 8.76 7.06
N LYS A 227 23.88 9.09 8.34
CA LYS A 227 25.17 9.54 8.90
C LYS A 227 26.26 8.46 8.81
N ASP A 228 25.88 7.20 9.00
CA ASP A 228 26.75 6.02 8.78
C ASP A 228 26.11 5.09 7.74
N PRO A 229 26.41 5.28 6.45
CA PRO A 229 25.87 4.45 5.37
C PRO A 229 26.66 3.13 5.24
N SER A 230 26.73 2.34 6.30
CA SER A 230 27.35 1.01 6.29
C SER A 230 26.31 -0.10 6.07
N LEU A 231 26.68 -1.20 5.40
CA LEU A 231 25.76 -2.31 5.16
C LEU A 231 25.26 -2.94 6.47
N SER A 232 26.10 -2.99 7.50
CA SER A 232 25.72 -3.47 8.84
C SER A 232 24.65 -2.60 9.49
N ASN A 233 24.82 -1.26 9.45
CA ASN A 233 23.82 -0.33 9.94
C ASN A 233 22.51 -0.44 9.13
N TRP A 234 22.61 -0.55 7.81
CA TRP A 234 21.45 -0.74 6.93
C TRP A 234 20.67 -2.04 7.23
N THR A 235 21.37 -3.16 7.40
CA THR A 235 20.76 -4.44 7.80
C THR A 235 20.02 -4.30 9.13
N ARG A 236 20.62 -3.64 10.13
CA ARG A 236 19.96 -3.39 11.41
C ARG A 236 18.71 -2.52 11.27
N ILE A 237 18.79 -1.45 10.49
CA ILE A 237 17.65 -0.56 10.21
C ILE A 237 16.53 -1.34 9.52
N THR A 238 16.87 -2.17 8.53
CA THR A 238 15.93 -2.98 7.76
C THR A 238 15.18 -3.96 8.67
N HIS A 239 15.90 -4.78 9.45
CA HIS A 239 15.28 -5.74 10.37
C HIS A 239 14.37 -5.10 11.40
N LEU A 240 14.79 -3.98 12.02
CA LEU A 240 13.98 -3.26 13.00
C LEU A 240 12.72 -2.66 12.37
N SER A 241 12.84 -2.12 11.16
CA SER A 241 11.72 -1.47 10.46
C SER A 241 10.71 -2.49 9.95
N VAL A 242 11.17 -3.50 9.20
CA VAL A 242 10.31 -4.56 8.66
C VAL A 242 9.69 -5.37 9.80
N GLY A 243 10.46 -5.73 10.84
CA GLY A 243 9.93 -6.44 12.00
C GLY A 243 8.83 -5.67 12.74
N SER A 244 9.00 -4.36 12.92
CA SER A 244 7.97 -3.50 13.52
C SER A 244 6.74 -3.37 12.62
N ALA A 245 6.93 -3.23 11.31
CA ALA A 245 5.84 -3.18 10.34
C ALA A 245 5.05 -4.50 10.30
N VAL A 246 5.72 -5.66 10.34
CA VAL A 246 5.07 -6.98 10.43
C VAL A 246 4.19 -7.08 11.65
N LEU A 247 4.67 -6.66 12.83
CA LEU A 247 3.87 -6.70 14.05
C LEU A 247 2.58 -5.89 13.90
N VAL A 248 2.68 -4.65 13.40
CA VAL A 248 1.53 -3.78 13.15
C VAL A 248 0.59 -4.41 12.11
N SER A 249 1.14 -4.90 11.01
CA SER A 249 0.40 -5.50 9.90
C SER A 249 -0.35 -6.76 10.32
N VAL A 250 0.25 -7.67 11.08
CA VAL A 250 -0.41 -8.89 11.57
C VAL A 250 -1.54 -8.55 12.53
N LEU A 251 -1.31 -7.64 13.47
CA LEU A 251 -2.35 -7.20 14.41
C LEU A 251 -3.52 -6.52 13.68
N PHE A 252 -3.21 -5.63 12.73
CA PHE A 252 -4.21 -4.91 11.94
C PHE A 252 -5.02 -5.85 11.05
N ALA A 253 -4.33 -6.67 10.25
CA ALA A 253 -4.94 -7.60 9.31
C ALA A 253 -5.78 -8.64 10.06
N GLY A 254 -5.23 -9.24 11.11
CA GLY A 254 -5.91 -10.23 11.93
C GLY A 254 -7.14 -9.68 12.63
N ALA A 255 -7.04 -8.52 13.29
CA ALA A 255 -8.19 -7.90 13.95
C ALA A 255 -9.27 -7.47 12.95
N GLY A 256 -8.85 -6.88 11.83
CA GLY A 256 -9.75 -6.44 10.77
C GLY A 256 -10.51 -7.61 10.14
N TYR A 257 -9.79 -8.66 9.74
CA TYR A 257 -10.39 -9.85 9.16
C TYR A 257 -11.25 -10.61 10.17
N ALA A 258 -10.82 -10.75 11.43
CA ALA A 258 -11.62 -11.42 12.46
C ALA A 258 -12.95 -10.71 12.75
N THR A 259 -13.05 -9.41 12.46
CA THR A 259 -14.29 -8.63 12.63
C THR A 259 -15.29 -8.94 11.52
N PHE A 260 -14.84 -9.04 10.27
CA PHE A 260 -15.72 -9.04 9.10
C PHE A 260 -15.72 -10.34 8.30
N THR A 261 -14.71 -11.20 8.49
CA THR A 261 -14.56 -12.49 7.80
C THR A 261 -14.68 -12.33 6.28
N GLY A 262 -15.52 -13.13 5.60
CA GLY A 262 -15.74 -13.05 4.16
C GLY A 262 -16.32 -11.71 3.66
N TYR A 263 -16.85 -10.85 4.54
CA TYR A 263 -17.37 -9.54 4.17
C TYR A 263 -16.30 -8.46 4.01
N THR A 264 -15.04 -8.75 4.35
CA THR A 264 -13.95 -7.77 4.39
C THR A 264 -13.72 -7.13 3.02
N GLN A 265 -13.87 -5.79 2.95
CA GLN A 265 -13.66 -4.99 1.74
C GLN A 265 -12.21 -4.52 1.62
N GLY A 266 -11.81 -4.11 0.41
CA GLY A 266 -10.47 -3.59 0.12
C GLY A 266 -10.08 -2.36 0.97
N ASP A 267 -11.05 -1.50 1.29
CA ASP A 267 -10.96 -0.54 2.38
C ASP A 267 -11.79 -1.05 3.56
N ILE A 268 -11.13 -1.46 4.64
CA ILE A 268 -11.83 -1.96 5.84
C ILE A 268 -12.74 -0.89 6.46
N PHE A 269 -12.50 0.41 6.22
CA PHE A 269 -13.38 1.45 6.72
C PHE A 269 -14.74 1.51 6.01
N GLU A 270 -14.90 0.85 4.86
CA GLU A 270 -16.22 0.67 4.23
C GLU A 270 -17.07 -0.37 4.96
N ASN A 271 -16.46 -1.30 5.70
CA ASN A 271 -17.20 -2.28 6.47
C ASN A 271 -17.88 -1.70 7.72
N TYR A 272 -17.32 -0.66 8.34
CA TYR A 272 -17.94 -0.07 9.53
C TYR A 272 -19.18 0.77 9.19
N CYS A 273 -20.19 0.76 10.05
CA CYS A 273 -21.39 1.57 9.84
C CYS A 273 -21.09 3.07 9.84
N ARG A 274 -21.91 3.87 9.12
CA ARG A 274 -21.72 5.33 9.07
C ARG A 274 -21.97 5.97 10.44
N ASN A 275 -22.90 5.41 11.21
CA ASN A 275 -23.29 5.87 12.56
C ASN A 275 -22.31 5.48 13.69
N ASP A 276 -21.21 4.79 13.38
CA ASP A 276 -20.18 4.40 14.33
C ASP A 276 -19.18 5.56 14.60
N ASN A 277 -19.21 6.12 15.81
CA ASN A 277 -18.35 7.25 16.18
C ASN A 277 -16.87 6.87 16.26
N LEU A 278 -16.56 5.66 16.75
CA LEU A 278 -15.17 5.23 16.91
C LEU A 278 -14.55 4.91 15.55
N ALA A 279 -15.28 4.23 14.66
CA ALA A 279 -14.81 4.04 13.29
C ALA A 279 -14.71 5.37 12.53
N THR A 280 -15.61 6.33 12.77
CA THR A 280 -15.51 7.68 12.18
C THR A 280 -14.24 8.40 12.63
N PHE A 281 -13.86 8.29 13.91
CA PHE A 281 -12.57 8.79 14.38
C PHE A 281 -11.40 8.11 13.65
N GLY A 282 -11.45 6.78 13.48
CA GLY A 282 -10.49 6.03 12.68
C GLY A 282 -10.39 6.52 11.23
N ARG A 283 -11.54 6.76 10.55
CA ARG A 283 -11.61 7.34 9.19
C ARG A 283 -10.95 8.70 9.11
N PHE A 284 -11.18 9.56 10.10
CA PHE A 284 -10.53 10.87 10.16
C PHE A 284 -9.01 10.74 10.29
N CYS A 285 -8.53 9.92 11.24
CA CYS A 285 -7.10 9.64 11.38
C CYS A 285 -6.49 9.09 10.08
N TYR A 286 -7.22 8.21 9.40
CA TYR A 286 -6.77 7.60 8.16
C TYR A 286 -6.70 8.60 7.00
N GLY A 287 -7.76 9.40 6.80
CA GLY A 287 -7.76 10.46 5.78
C GLY A 287 -6.62 11.46 5.98
N VAL A 288 -6.34 11.88 7.21
CA VAL A 288 -5.19 12.76 7.51
C VAL A 288 -3.86 12.06 7.21
N SER A 289 -3.70 10.80 7.64
CA SER A 289 -2.47 10.02 7.40
C SER A 289 -2.15 9.88 5.91
N ILE A 290 -3.17 9.62 5.09
CA ILE A 290 -3.04 9.47 3.64
C ILE A 290 -2.72 10.80 2.95
N ILE A 291 -3.40 11.89 3.33
CA ILE A 291 -3.08 13.24 2.85
C ILE A 291 -1.62 13.60 3.16
N THR A 292 -1.10 13.18 4.32
CA THR A 292 0.29 13.43 4.70
C THR A 292 1.31 12.50 4.03
N THR A 293 0.88 11.33 3.56
CA THR A 293 1.73 10.35 2.89
C THR A 293 1.80 10.57 1.37
N PHE A 294 0.72 11.08 0.76
CA PHE A 294 0.64 11.39 -0.67
C PHE A 294 1.85 12.18 -1.23
N PRO A 295 2.35 13.24 -0.57
CA PRO A 295 3.49 14.02 -1.06
C PRO A 295 4.79 13.20 -1.20
N LEU A 296 4.98 12.16 -0.40
CA LEU A 296 6.17 11.29 -0.48
C LEU A 296 6.17 10.51 -1.80
N GLU A 297 5.04 9.90 -2.16
CA GLU A 297 4.92 9.18 -3.43
C GLU A 297 4.99 10.13 -4.63
N CYS A 298 4.41 11.33 -4.51
CA CYS A 298 4.55 12.36 -5.54
C CYS A 298 6.02 12.77 -5.72
N PHE A 299 6.78 12.86 -4.62
CA PHE A 299 8.20 13.18 -4.66
C PHE A 299 8.97 12.11 -5.44
N VAL A 300 8.79 10.83 -5.09
CA VAL A 300 9.43 9.69 -5.78
C VAL A 300 9.08 9.70 -7.27
N THR A 301 7.79 9.83 -7.59
CA THR A 301 7.30 9.86 -8.98
C THR A 301 7.96 10.99 -9.78
N ARG A 302 8.02 12.19 -9.19
CA ARG A 302 8.66 13.36 -9.82
C ARG A 302 10.16 13.17 -10.00
N GLU A 303 10.84 12.57 -9.04
CA GLU A 303 12.28 12.29 -9.15
C GLU A 303 12.57 11.35 -10.33
N VAL A 304 11.75 10.31 -10.53
CA VAL A 304 11.87 9.40 -11.68
C VAL A 304 11.70 10.17 -13.00
N VAL A 305 10.68 11.02 -13.10
CA VAL A 305 10.46 11.88 -14.29
C VAL A 305 11.62 12.87 -14.50
N SER A 306 12.11 13.48 -13.42
CA SER A 306 13.24 14.42 -13.45
C SER A 306 14.51 13.77 -13.99
N ASN A 307 14.83 12.57 -13.50
CA ASN A 307 16.02 11.84 -13.90
C ASN A 307 15.94 11.38 -15.36
N LEU A 308 14.74 11.00 -15.83
CA LEU A 308 14.55 10.52 -17.20
C LEU A 308 14.61 11.64 -18.25
N PHE A 309 13.98 12.79 -17.99
CA PHE A 309 13.80 13.84 -18.99
C PHE A 309 14.67 15.09 -18.77
N PHE A 310 15.12 15.35 -17.54
CA PHE A 310 15.75 16.62 -17.15
C PHE A 310 17.12 16.47 -16.50
N GLY A 311 17.67 15.25 -16.40
CA GLY A 311 18.98 15.01 -15.80
C GLY A 311 19.05 15.35 -14.30
N GLY A 312 17.92 15.36 -13.60
CA GLY A 312 17.83 15.48 -12.14
C GLY A 312 17.58 16.89 -11.58
N MET A 313 18.05 17.95 -12.24
CA MET A 313 17.89 19.33 -11.76
C MET A 313 16.67 20.05 -12.37
N LEU A 314 15.68 20.37 -11.54
CA LEU A 314 14.45 21.05 -11.96
C LEU A 314 14.44 22.54 -11.58
N SER A 315 14.13 23.41 -12.55
CA SER A 315 13.79 24.81 -12.27
C SER A 315 12.48 24.91 -11.48
N ASN A 316 12.22 26.05 -10.83
CA ASN A 316 11.01 26.24 -10.02
C ASN A 316 9.73 26.03 -10.83
N VAL A 317 9.74 26.52 -12.07
CA VAL A 317 8.58 26.43 -12.99
C VAL A 317 8.38 24.98 -13.43
N VAL A 318 9.44 24.28 -13.85
CA VAL A 318 9.31 22.88 -14.30
C VAL A 318 8.93 21.97 -13.13
N HIS A 319 9.46 22.21 -11.93
CA HIS A 319 9.04 21.51 -10.71
C HIS A 319 7.54 21.66 -10.44
N PHE A 320 7.02 22.88 -10.53
CA PHE A 320 5.60 23.15 -10.34
C PHE A 320 4.75 22.46 -11.40
N ILE A 321 5.12 22.60 -12.69
CA ILE A 321 4.38 22.01 -13.82
C ILE A 321 4.34 20.48 -13.71
N ILE A 322 5.47 19.82 -13.49
CA ILE A 322 5.52 18.36 -13.37
C ILE A 322 4.69 17.89 -12.17
N THR A 323 4.81 18.56 -11.02
CA THR A 323 4.00 18.21 -9.84
C THR A 323 2.51 18.36 -10.16
N LEU A 324 2.10 19.47 -10.78
CA LEU A 324 0.72 19.70 -11.17
C LEU A 324 0.21 18.62 -12.14
N VAL A 325 1.00 18.23 -13.16
CA VAL A 325 0.64 17.19 -14.12
C VAL A 325 0.50 15.83 -13.45
N ILE A 326 1.45 15.44 -12.59
CA ILE A 326 1.40 14.17 -11.86
C ILE A 326 0.14 14.11 -10.98
N VAL A 327 -0.07 15.13 -10.14
CA VAL A 327 -1.19 15.17 -9.19
C VAL A 327 -2.53 15.24 -9.93
N SER A 328 -2.66 16.08 -10.95
CA SER A 328 -3.90 16.19 -11.73
C SER A 328 -4.24 14.90 -12.47
N THR A 329 -3.25 14.22 -13.06
CA THR A 329 -3.47 12.95 -13.77
C THR A 329 -3.86 11.84 -12.80
N ALA A 330 -3.16 11.71 -11.66
CA ALA A 330 -3.52 10.74 -10.63
C ALA A 330 -4.94 11.01 -10.07
N THR A 331 -5.30 12.28 -9.91
CA THR A 331 -6.64 12.68 -9.47
C THR A 331 -7.69 12.34 -10.51
N ALA A 332 -7.48 12.70 -11.78
CA ALA A 332 -8.42 12.38 -12.86
C ALA A 332 -8.68 10.88 -12.99
N ILE A 333 -7.63 10.05 -12.87
CA ILE A 333 -7.79 8.60 -12.86
C ILE A 333 -8.56 8.14 -11.62
N SER A 334 -8.23 8.63 -10.42
CA SER A 334 -8.93 8.24 -9.19
C SER A 334 -10.44 8.54 -9.19
N LEU A 335 -10.87 9.58 -9.93
CA LEU A 335 -12.29 9.92 -10.09
C LEU A 335 -13.06 8.92 -10.98
N SER A 336 -12.35 8.03 -11.69
CA SER A 336 -12.97 7.03 -12.58
C SER A 336 -13.08 5.63 -11.96
N TYR A 337 -12.54 5.42 -10.74
CA TYR A 337 -12.47 4.11 -10.10
C TYR A 337 -13.03 4.16 -8.67
N ASP A 338 -13.89 3.19 -8.37
CA ASP A 338 -14.51 3.05 -7.05
C ASP A 338 -13.90 1.91 -6.22
N CYS A 339 -13.42 0.87 -6.90
CA CYS A 339 -12.93 -0.34 -6.24
C CYS A 339 -11.45 -0.22 -5.84
N LEU A 340 -11.18 0.12 -4.58
CA LEU A 340 -9.81 0.18 -4.04
C LEU A 340 -9.07 -1.17 -4.20
N GLY A 341 -9.74 -2.29 -3.90
CA GLY A 341 -9.11 -3.62 -3.90
C GLY A 341 -8.42 -3.99 -5.22
N ILE A 342 -9.07 -3.70 -6.36
CA ILE A 342 -8.51 -3.94 -7.70
C ILE A 342 -7.25 -3.11 -7.93
N VAL A 343 -7.26 -1.84 -7.52
CA VAL A 343 -6.11 -0.93 -7.68
C VAL A 343 -4.92 -1.42 -6.86
N LEU A 344 -5.16 -1.87 -5.62
CA LEU A 344 -4.13 -2.43 -4.74
C LEU A 344 -3.53 -3.72 -5.31
N GLU A 345 -4.39 -4.63 -5.77
CA GLU A 345 -3.97 -5.90 -6.36
C GLU A 345 -3.13 -5.67 -7.61
N LEU A 346 -3.65 -4.87 -8.55
CA LEU A 346 -2.98 -4.56 -9.82
C LEU A 346 -1.61 -3.93 -9.57
N ASN A 347 -1.52 -2.93 -8.69
CA ASN A 347 -0.23 -2.30 -8.38
C ASN A 347 0.73 -3.28 -7.71
N GLY A 348 0.20 -4.15 -6.85
CA GLY A 348 0.89 -5.23 -6.21
C GLY A 348 1.58 -6.16 -7.19
N VAL A 349 0.82 -6.78 -8.09
CA VAL A 349 1.34 -7.77 -9.04
C VAL A 349 2.15 -7.14 -10.17
N LEU A 350 1.75 -5.96 -10.66
CA LEU A 350 2.39 -5.29 -11.80
C LEU A 350 3.69 -4.59 -11.42
N SER A 351 3.71 -3.90 -10.28
CA SER A 351 4.81 -2.99 -9.91
C SER A 351 5.57 -3.49 -8.69
N ALA A 352 4.87 -3.81 -7.60
CA ALA A 352 5.52 -4.15 -6.33
C ALA A 352 6.22 -5.52 -6.39
N THR A 353 5.59 -6.55 -6.96
CA THR A 353 6.18 -7.88 -7.09
C THR A 353 7.50 -7.87 -7.88
N PRO A 354 7.61 -7.23 -9.05
CA PRO A 354 8.91 -7.10 -9.72
C PRO A 354 9.97 -6.36 -8.90
N LEU A 355 9.59 -5.27 -8.22
CA LEU A 355 10.51 -4.45 -7.43
C LEU A 355 11.00 -5.15 -6.15
N ILE A 356 10.17 -6.01 -5.54
CA ILE A 356 10.54 -6.78 -4.34
C ILE A 356 11.27 -8.07 -4.74
N PHE A 357 10.66 -8.89 -5.58
CA PHE A 357 11.08 -10.29 -5.77
C PHE A 357 12.09 -10.44 -6.92
N ILE A 358 11.82 -9.78 -8.05
CA ILE A 358 12.52 -10.07 -9.30
C ILE A 358 13.82 -9.28 -9.40
N ILE A 359 13.72 -7.95 -9.39
CA ILE A 359 14.84 -7.09 -9.76
C ILE A 359 16.01 -7.16 -8.75
N PRO A 360 15.81 -7.06 -7.42
CA PRO A 360 16.92 -7.14 -6.47
C PRO A 360 17.67 -8.48 -6.57
N SER A 361 16.90 -9.57 -6.64
CA SER A 361 17.44 -10.94 -6.80
C SER A 361 18.22 -11.10 -8.10
N ALA A 362 17.66 -10.62 -9.22
CA ALA A 362 18.30 -10.69 -10.54
C ALA A 362 19.60 -9.87 -10.58
N CYS A 363 19.61 -8.66 -10.02
CA CYS A 363 20.81 -7.82 -9.92
C CYS A 363 21.90 -8.50 -9.09
N PHE A 364 21.54 -9.05 -7.92
CA PHE A 364 22.50 -9.74 -7.06
C PHE A 364 23.09 -10.98 -7.73
N LEU A 365 22.24 -11.83 -8.33
CA LEU A 365 22.70 -13.04 -9.03
C LEU A 365 23.64 -12.70 -10.20
N ARG A 366 23.41 -11.58 -10.90
CA ARG A 366 24.27 -11.13 -12.00
C ARG A 366 25.64 -10.64 -11.53
N LEU A 367 25.70 -10.04 -10.34
CA LEU A 367 26.94 -9.53 -9.73
C LEU A 367 27.71 -10.61 -8.97
N SER A 368 27.03 -11.66 -8.49
CA SER A 368 27.64 -12.77 -7.77
C SER A 368 28.47 -13.67 -8.72
N THR A 369 29.61 -14.19 -8.25
CA THR A 369 30.50 -15.05 -9.03
C THR A 369 30.18 -16.55 -8.91
N GLY A 370 29.20 -16.92 -8.08
CA GLY A 370 28.80 -18.31 -7.82
C GLY A 370 27.78 -18.89 -8.80
N ARG A 371 27.63 -20.22 -8.81
CA ARG A 371 26.52 -20.88 -9.52
C ARG A 371 25.18 -20.51 -8.87
N TRP A 372 24.12 -20.41 -9.66
CA TRP A 372 22.81 -19.93 -9.19
C TRP A 372 22.20 -20.83 -8.09
N LEU A 373 22.41 -22.15 -8.18
CA LEU A 373 21.81 -23.15 -7.27
C LEU A 373 22.72 -23.55 -6.09
N GLN A 374 23.76 -22.77 -5.78
CA GLN A 374 24.73 -23.13 -4.73
C GLN A 374 25.04 -21.95 -3.81
N GLY A 375 25.18 -22.24 -2.51
CA GLY A 375 25.60 -21.27 -1.50
C GLY A 375 24.64 -20.08 -1.35
N GLU A 376 25.20 -18.87 -1.33
CA GLU A 376 24.46 -17.61 -1.13
C GLU A 376 23.48 -17.25 -2.27
N ASN A 377 23.58 -17.94 -3.41
CA ASN A 377 22.76 -17.66 -4.61
C ASN A 377 21.45 -18.44 -4.67
N LEU A 378 21.27 -19.47 -3.82
CA LEU A 378 20.07 -20.30 -3.84
C LEU A 378 18.81 -19.52 -3.48
N ILE A 379 18.84 -18.77 -2.38
CA ILE A 379 17.69 -18.00 -1.88
C ILE A 379 17.24 -16.92 -2.90
N PRO A 380 18.13 -16.07 -3.44
CA PRO A 380 17.76 -15.12 -4.49
C PRO A 380 17.16 -15.80 -5.73
N THR A 381 17.67 -16.99 -6.11
CA THR A 381 17.15 -17.74 -7.26
C THR A 381 15.72 -18.20 -7.01
N LEU A 382 15.41 -18.72 -5.81
CA LEU A 382 14.05 -19.13 -5.45
C LEU A 382 13.08 -17.94 -5.42
N ILE A 383 13.51 -16.81 -4.86
CA ILE A 383 12.69 -15.57 -4.81
C ILE A 383 12.42 -15.06 -6.23
N LEU A 384 13.42 -15.08 -7.11
CA LEU A 384 13.28 -14.68 -8.51
C LEU A 384 12.22 -15.53 -9.23
N ILE A 385 12.31 -16.87 -9.12
CA ILE A 385 11.37 -17.80 -9.75
C ILE A 385 9.96 -17.60 -9.19
N ALA A 386 9.83 -17.51 -7.87
CA ALA A 386 8.55 -17.25 -7.21
C ALA A 386 7.95 -15.91 -7.67
N GLY A 387 8.76 -14.84 -7.75
CA GLY A 387 8.33 -13.53 -8.21
C GLY A 387 7.81 -13.53 -9.64
N VAL A 388 8.48 -14.22 -10.57
CA VAL A 388 8.00 -14.38 -11.95
C VAL A 388 6.69 -15.14 -11.99
N PHE A 389 6.58 -16.22 -11.22
CA PHE A 389 5.34 -17.00 -11.12
C PHE A 389 4.18 -16.16 -10.57
N ILE A 390 4.38 -15.46 -9.44
CA ILE A 390 3.37 -14.60 -8.80
C ILE A 390 2.95 -13.47 -9.75
N MET A 391 3.90 -12.82 -10.44
CA MET A 391 3.58 -11.74 -11.38
C MET A 391 2.71 -12.24 -12.53
N ILE A 392 3.09 -13.36 -13.17
CA ILE A 392 2.35 -13.88 -14.34
C ILE A 392 0.97 -14.38 -13.93
N ILE A 393 0.89 -15.25 -12.92
CA ILE A 393 -0.38 -15.83 -12.50
C ILE A 393 -1.27 -14.76 -11.86
N GLY A 394 -0.68 -13.87 -11.05
CA GLY A 394 -1.39 -12.72 -10.46
C GLY A 394 -2.04 -11.86 -11.53
N LEU A 395 -1.30 -11.41 -12.55
CA LEU A 395 -1.86 -10.62 -13.65
C LEU A 395 -2.98 -11.35 -14.41
N ILE A 396 -2.83 -12.65 -14.65
CA ILE A 396 -3.87 -13.46 -15.30
C ILE A 396 -5.13 -13.51 -14.43
N MET A 397 -4.98 -13.76 -13.12
CA MET A 397 -6.11 -13.83 -12.19
C MET A 397 -6.80 -12.47 -12.05
N THR A 398 -6.05 -11.37 -11.89
CA THR A 398 -6.60 -10.00 -11.83
C THR A 398 -7.39 -9.65 -13.10
N ALA A 399 -6.93 -10.10 -14.27
CA ALA A 399 -7.58 -9.81 -15.54
C ALA A 399 -8.83 -10.68 -15.80
N LEU A 400 -8.81 -11.96 -15.40
CA LEU A 400 -9.90 -12.90 -15.67
C LEU A 400 -10.99 -12.87 -14.58
N PHE A 401 -10.61 -12.56 -13.34
CA PHE A 401 -11.48 -12.57 -12.18
C PHE A 401 -11.36 -11.23 -11.43
N PRO A 402 -11.82 -10.13 -12.04
CA PRO A 402 -11.88 -8.85 -11.35
C PRO A 402 -12.81 -8.97 -10.14
N GLN A 403 -12.38 -8.44 -9.01
CA GLN A 403 -13.08 -8.59 -7.74
C GLN A 403 -14.26 -7.64 -7.67
N ASP A 404 -15.42 -8.15 -7.27
CA ASP A 404 -16.62 -7.34 -7.06
C ASP A 404 -16.39 -6.39 -5.87
N CYS A 405 -16.68 -5.11 -6.05
CA CYS A 405 -16.62 -4.13 -4.97
C CYS A 405 -18.01 -3.57 -4.67
N SER A 406 -18.32 -3.45 -3.38
CA SER A 406 -19.52 -2.74 -2.92
C SER A 406 -19.11 -1.33 -2.54
N HIS A 407 -19.50 -0.35 -3.34
CA HIS A 407 -19.21 1.07 -3.07
C HIS A 407 -20.47 1.80 -2.61
N GLY A 408 -20.34 2.64 -1.59
CA GLY A 408 -21.41 3.55 -1.14
C GLY A 408 -22.58 2.88 -0.41
N GLU A 409 -22.76 1.57 -0.53
CA GLU A 409 -23.80 0.81 0.19
C GLU A 409 -23.42 0.55 1.66
N GLU A 410 -24.41 0.59 2.55
CA GLU A 410 -24.20 0.16 3.93
C GLU A 410 -24.26 -1.36 4.06
N MET A 411 -23.39 -1.92 4.90
CA MET A 411 -23.39 -3.35 5.20
C MET A 411 -24.69 -3.78 5.89
N PHE A 412 -25.17 -4.99 5.61
CA PHE A 412 -26.47 -5.49 6.11
C PHE A 412 -26.62 -5.49 7.65
N TYR A 413 -25.52 -5.57 8.40
CA TYR A 413 -25.54 -5.50 9.87
C TYR A 413 -25.66 -4.07 10.42
N CYS A 414 -25.58 -3.04 9.56
CA CYS A 414 -25.78 -1.65 9.94
C CYS A 414 -27.27 -1.26 10.00
N THR A 415 -28.16 -1.97 9.31
CA THR A 415 -29.61 -1.71 9.31
C THR A 415 -30.35 -2.43 10.43
N THR A 416 -29.86 -3.58 10.89
CA THR A 416 -30.44 -4.32 12.03
C THR A 416 -30.27 -3.61 13.37
N SER A 417 -29.28 -2.72 13.52
CA SER A 417 -29.06 -1.92 14.74
C SER A 417 -30.08 -0.79 14.92
N ASN A 418 -30.84 -0.41 13.89
CA ASN A 418 -31.99 0.50 14.04
C ASN A 418 -33.29 -0.22 14.47
N SER A 419 -33.34 -1.55 14.34
CA SER A 419 -34.54 -2.34 14.62
C SER A 419 -34.63 -2.82 16.07
N SER A 420 -33.55 -2.69 16.85
CA SER A 420 -33.51 -3.11 18.27
C SER A 420 -34.22 -2.14 19.24
N VAL A 421 -34.89 -1.09 18.74
CA VAL A 421 -35.74 -0.17 19.53
C VAL A 421 -37.23 -0.51 19.42
N LEU A 422 -37.66 -1.48 18.61
CA LEU A 422 -39.00 -2.05 18.72
C LEU A 422 -38.94 -3.52 19.12
N SER A 423 -39.64 -3.84 20.21
CA SER A 423 -39.77 -5.15 20.84
C SER A 423 -40.16 -6.26 19.85
N PRO A 424 -39.78 -7.52 20.11
CA PRO A 424 -39.95 -8.60 19.15
C PRO A 424 -41.40 -9.10 19.11
N THR A 425 -41.97 -9.16 17.91
CA THR A 425 -42.99 -10.16 17.59
C THR A 425 -42.46 -10.99 16.42
N PRO A 426 -42.45 -12.33 16.51
CA PRO A 426 -41.91 -13.15 15.43
C PRO A 426 -42.98 -13.25 14.34
N SER A 427 -42.72 -12.66 13.17
CA SER A 427 -43.48 -13.00 11.97
C SER A 427 -42.59 -13.79 11.01
N SER A 428 -43.03 -15.02 10.76
CA SER A 428 -42.40 -16.12 10.04
C SER A 428 -42.32 -15.94 8.52
N SER A 429 -42.12 -14.72 8.03
CA SER A 429 -42.23 -14.40 6.59
C SER A 429 -40.90 -14.14 5.87
N PHE A 430 -39.79 -13.94 6.58
CA PHE A 430 -38.51 -13.59 5.93
C PHE A 430 -37.62 -14.77 5.52
N ILE A 431 -37.93 -16.00 5.96
CA ILE A 431 -37.14 -17.20 5.59
C ILE A 431 -37.41 -17.63 4.14
N ASN A 432 -38.51 -17.19 3.52
CA ASN A 432 -38.86 -17.62 2.16
C ASN A 432 -38.28 -16.78 1.02
N LEU A 433 -37.70 -15.59 1.30
CA LEU A 433 -37.10 -14.78 0.23
C LEU A 433 -35.66 -15.18 -0.13
N VAL A 434 -34.92 -15.78 0.81
CA VAL A 434 -33.54 -16.24 0.55
C VAL A 434 -33.51 -17.52 -0.29
N ASN A 435 -34.56 -18.35 -0.22
CA ASN A 435 -34.64 -19.58 -1.02
C ASN A 435 -35.09 -19.39 -2.48
N SER A 436 -35.56 -18.19 -2.88
CA SER A 436 -36.06 -17.98 -4.25
C SER A 436 -35.00 -17.46 -5.23
N THR A 437 -33.84 -17.02 -4.76
CA THR A 437 -32.76 -16.48 -5.62
C THR A 437 -31.64 -17.49 -5.92
N GLN A 438 -31.65 -18.67 -5.30
CA GLN A 438 -30.66 -19.73 -5.57
C GLN A 438 -31.03 -20.72 -6.69
N ASN A 439 -32.16 -20.52 -7.39
CA ASN A 439 -32.67 -21.51 -8.35
C ASN A 439 -32.71 -21.05 -9.83
N ILE A 440 -31.81 -20.14 -10.24
CA ILE A 440 -31.65 -19.78 -11.66
C ILE A 440 -30.16 -19.60 -11.99
N SER A 441 -29.50 -20.71 -12.34
CA SER A 441 -28.51 -20.82 -13.44
C SER A 441 -27.75 -22.14 -13.37
N LEU A 442 -28.36 -23.20 -13.89
CA LEU A 442 -27.67 -24.37 -14.43
C LEU A 442 -28.32 -24.68 -15.77
N PHE A 443 -27.78 -24.07 -16.83
CA PHE A 443 -27.68 -24.59 -18.19
C PHE A 443 -26.63 -23.78 -18.96
#